data_AF-K7KVR4-F1
#
_entry.id   AF-K7KVR4-F1
#
_cell.length_a   1.000
_cell.length_b   1.000
_cell.length_c   1.000
_cell.angle_alpha   90.00
_cell.angle_beta   90.00
_cell.angle_gamma   90.00
#
_symmetry.space_group_name_H-M   'P 1'
#
loop_
_entity.id
_entity.type
_entity.pdbx_description
1 polymer ?
#
loop_
_entity_poly.entity_id
_entity_poly.type
_entity_poly.pdbx_seq_one_letter_code
_entity_poly.pdbx_strand_id
1 'polypeptide(L)'
;MKIVSYNIRGLGRGFRWGAVKKLVVKEQVDMLCLQETKKEMVDKTMSQALWGDSEVKWATNLAVNSAGGILCIWSESSFVLEKEVIGSGFI
;
A
#
# COMPACT_ATOMS: atom_id res chain seq x y z
N MET A 1 -11.86 -12.39 2.48
CA MET A 1 -10.62 -12.11 1.72
C MET A 1 -10.92 -11.28 0.49
N LYS A 2 -10.79 -9.96 0.63
CA LYS A 2 -10.89 -8.97 -0.43
C LYS A 2 -9.53 -8.30 -0.61
N ILE A 3 -8.91 -8.55 -1.75
CA ILE A 3 -7.63 -7.96 -2.12
C ILE A 3 -7.90 -6.93 -3.21
N VAL A 4 -7.42 -5.70 -3.00
CA VAL A 4 -7.51 -4.63 -4.00
C VAL A 4 -6.13 -4.38 -4.56
N SER A 5 -6.01 -4.45 -5.89
CA SER A 5 -4.82 -4.04 -6.62
C SER A 5 -5.16 -2.82 -7.48
N TYR A 6 -4.44 -1.72 -7.30
CA TYR A 6 -4.74 -0.47 -8.00
C TYR A 6 -3.49 0.32 -8.38
N ASN A 7 -3.36 0.61 -9.68
CA ASN A 7 -2.32 1.49 -10.19
C ASN A 7 -2.71 2.95 -9.93
N ILE A 8 -2.10 3.56 -8.91
CA ILE A 8 -2.47 4.90 -8.41
C ILE A 8 -1.82 6.02 -9.23
N ARG A 9 -0.78 5.73 -10.03
CA ARG A 9 -0.01 6.72 -10.81
C ARG A 9 0.45 7.93 -9.99
N GLY A 10 0.97 7.67 -8.80
CA GLY A 10 1.50 8.63 -7.83
C GLY A 10 0.59 8.82 -6.62
N LEU A 11 1.11 8.64 -5.41
CA LEU A 11 0.36 8.90 -4.17
C LEU A 11 0.29 10.38 -3.79
N GLY A 12 1.23 11.20 -4.29
CA GLY A 12 1.29 12.63 -3.99
C GLY A 12 1.46 12.94 -2.49
N ARG A 13 1.05 14.13 -2.05
CA ARG A 13 1.21 14.63 -0.67
C ARG A 13 -0.05 14.51 0.21
N GLY A 14 -0.94 13.55 -0.07
CA GLY A 14 -2.11 13.31 0.80
C GLY A 14 -3.48 13.40 0.12
N PHE A 15 -3.61 14.18 -0.96
CA PHE A 15 -4.92 14.38 -1.62
C PHE A 15 -5.58 13.06 -2.03
N ARG A 16 -4.81 12.12 -2.58
CA ARG A 16 -5.30 10.79 -2.99
C ARG A 16 -5.53 9.85 -1.80
N TRP A 17 -4.95 10.11 -0.63
CA TRP A 17 -4.96 9.17 0.49
C TRP A 17 -6.35 9.01 1.08
N GLY A 18 -7.12 10.10 1.18
CA GLY A 18 -8.51 10.04 1.64
C GLY A 18 -9.41 9.19 0.73
N ALA A 19 -9.19 9.23 -0.58
CA ALA A 19 -9.92 8.40 -1.53
C ALA A 19 -9.55 6.91 -1.39
N VAL A 20 -8.26 6.61 -1.22
CA VAL A 20 -7.77 5.25 -0.95
C VAL A 20 -8.34 4.73 0.37
N LYS A 21 -8.29 5.51 1.45
CA LYS A 21 -8.89 5.16 2.75
C LYS A 21 -10.38 4.89 2.63
N LYS A 22 -11.11 5.75 1.90
CA LYS A 22 -12.54 5.57 1.66
C LYS A 22 -12.83 4.25 0.94
N LEU A 23 -12.01 3.87 -0.04
CA LEU A 23 -12.11 2.59 -0.74
C LEU A 23 -11.88 1.41 0.23
N VAL A 24 -10.79 1.45 1.01
CA VAL A 24 -10.45 0.41 1.98
C VAL A 24 -11.58 0.18 2.98
N VAL A 25 -12.08 1.25 3.58
CA VAL A 25 -13.15 1.18 4.60
C VAL A 25 -14.48 0.74 3.99
N LYS A 26 -14.87 1.32 2.85
CA LYS A 26 -16.16 1.02 2.21
C LYS A 26 -16.25 -0.42 1.75
N GLU A 27 -15.19 -0.94 1.15
CA GLU A 27 -15.19 -2.28 0.58
C GLU A 27 -14.76 -3.35 1.59
N GLN A 28 -14.34 -2.96 2.81
CA GLN A 28 -13.78 -3.86 3.82
C GLN A 28 -12.61 -4.67 3.24
N VAL A 29 -11.61 -3.95 2.74
CA VAL A 29 -10.44 -4.53 2.09
C VAL A 29 -9.56 -5.21 3.14
N ASP A 30 -9.17 -6.46 2.89
CA ASP A 30 -8.27 -7.23 3.77
C ASP A 30 -6.79 -6.97 3.42
N MET A 31 -6.49 -6.70 2.13
CA MET A 31 -5.15 -6.30 1.66
C MET A 31 -5.25 -5.33 0.48
N LEU A 32 -4.45 -4.26 0.52
CA LEU A 32 -4.36 -3.24 -0.51
C LEU A 32 -2.96 -3.27 -1.16
N CYS A 33 -2.90 -3.37 -2.49
CA CYS A 33 -1.69 -3.28 -3.28
C CYS A 33 -1.78 -2.07 -4.23
N LEU A 34 -0.87 -1.11 -4.09
CA LEU A 34 -0.78 0.08 -4.92
C LEU A 34 0.45 0.01 -5.82
N GLN A 35 0.28 0.16 -7.13
CA GLN A 35 1.40 0.27 -8.09
C GLN A 35 1.59 1.71 -8.58
N GLU A 36 2.79 1.99 -9.11
CA GLU A 36 3.20 3.32 -9.57
C GLU A 36 3.04 4.36 -8.46
N THR A 37 3.45 4.04 -7.24
CA THR A 37 3.24 4.91 -6.07
C THR A 37 4.02 6.23 -6.17
N LYS A 38 5.13 6.25 -6.93
CA LYS A 38 6.06 7.39 -7.06
C LYS A 38 6.47 7.94 -5.69
N LYS A 39 6.71 7.04 -4.75
CA LYS A 39 7.13 7.34 -3.38
C LYS A 39 8.54 6.81 -3.15
N GLU A 40 9.44 7.72 -2.82
CA GLU A 40 10.81 7.42 -2.39
C GLU A 40 10.89 7.05 -0.91
N MET A 41 9.80 7.24 -0.16
CA MET A 41 9.66 6.83 1.23
C MET A 41 8.20 6.51 1.54
N VAL A 42 7.99 5.45 2.32
CA VAL A 42 6.71 5.09 2.92
C VAL A 42 6.95 4.84 4.40
N ASP A 43 6.24 5.56 5.25
CA ASP A 43 6.34 5.47 6.70
C ASP A 43 5.01 4.95 7.32
N LYS A 44 5.03 4.76 8.63
CA LYS A 44 3.86 4.34 9.40
C LYS A 44 2.70 5.32 9.24
N THR A 45 2.99 6.62 9.28
CA THR A 45 1.99 7.70 9.18
C THR A 45 1.23 7.63 7.86
N MET A 46 1.95 7.47 6.74
CA MET A 46 1.34 7.31 5.42
C MET A 46 0.50 6.03 5.34
N SER A 47 1.03 4.92 5.84
CA SER A 47 0.34 3.62 5.82
C SER A 47 -0.96 3.68 6.63
N GLN A 48 -0.94 4.29 7.82
CA GLN A 48 -2.13 4.54 8.65
C GLN A 48 -3.12 5.49 7.97
N ALA A 49 -2.64 6.53 7.29
CA ALA A 49 -3.51 7.46 6.58
C ALA A 49 -4.21 6.81 5.38
N LEU A 50 -3.55 5.88 4.68
CA LEU A 50 -4.11 5.11 3.57
C LEU A 50 -5.06 4.01 4.04
N TRP A 51 -4.74 3.33 5.13
CA TRP A 51 -5.53 2.21 5.65
C TRP A 51 -6.74 2.70 6.44
N GLY A 52 -6.51 3.64 7.36
CA GLY A 52 -7.53 4.21 8.22
C GLY A 52 -7.56 3.68 9.65
N ASP A 53 -6.71 2.70 9.99
CA ASP A 53 -6.52 2.16 11.34
C ASP A 53 -5.05 2.29 11.79
N SER A 54 -4.85 2.25 13.11
CA SER A 54 -3.55 2.19 13.76
C SER A 54 -2.83 0.85 13.59
N GLU A 55 -3.58 -0.27 13.54
CA GLU A 55 -3.07 -1.64 13.42
C GLU A 55 -2.88 -2.04 11.95
N VAL A 56 -1.86 -1.45 11.34
CA VAL A 56 -1.51 -1.64 9.93
C VAL A 56 -0.06 -2.13 9.79
N LYS A 57 0.14 -3.07 8.88
CA LYS A 57 1.45 -3.49 8.38
C LYS A 57 1.54 -3.21 6.89
N TRP A 58 2.76 -3.00 6.42
CA TRP A 58 3.01 -2.71 5.02
C TRP A 58 4.36 -3.27 4.57
N ALA A 59 4.43 -3.51 3.26
CA ALA A 59 5.60 -3.93 2.51
C ALA A 59 5.73 -2.96 1.33
N THR A 60 6.94 -2.57 0.96
CA THR A 60 7.10 -1.61 -0.14
C THR A 60 8.37 -1.85 -0.93
N ASN A 61 8.23 -1.78 -2.25
CA ASN A 61 9.34 -1.52 -3.15
C ASN A 61 9.28 -0.04 -3.51
N LEU A 62 10.22 0.75 -2.98
CA LEU A 62 10.23 2.20 -3.16
C LEU A 62 10.47 2.54 -4.64
N ALA A 63 9.88 3.65 -5.08
CA ALA A 63 10.12 4.11 -6.43
C ALA A 63 11.57 4.58 -6.58
N VAL A 64 12.21 4.17 -7.67
CA VAL A 64 13.48 4.77 -8.11
C VAL A 64 13.11 5.87 -9.10
N ASN A 65 13.30 7.12 -8.69
CA ASN A 65 12.73 8.29 -9.34
C ASN A 65 11.20 8.19 -9.44
N SER A 66 10.67 8.01 -10.65
CA SER A 66 9.24 7.93 -10.94
C SER A 66 8.74 6.53 -11.27
N ALA A 67 9.61 5.51 -11.23
CA ALA A 67 9.31 4.16 -11.73
C ALA A 67 9.32 3.10 -10.62
N GLY A 68 8.51 2.05 -10.81
CA GLY A 68 8.62 0.78 -10.07
C GLY A 68 8.02 0.75 -8.65
N GLY A 69 7.52 1.88 -8.13
CA GLY A 69 7.01 1.96 -6.77
C GLY A 69 5.80 1.07 -6.52
N ILE A 70 5.90 0.12 -5.58
CA ILE A 70 4.83 -0.77 -5.13
C ILE A 70 4.68 -0.65 -3.61
N LEU A 71 3.44 -0.59 -3.14
CA LEU A 71 3.10 -0.57 -1.72
C LEU A 71 1.97 -1.56 -1.45
N CYS A 72 2.24 -2.54 -0.58
CA CYS A 72 1.25 -3.47 -0.07
C CYS A 72 0.93 -3.11 1.38
N ILE A 73 -0.34 -3.08 1.77
CA ILE A 73 -0.82 -2.70 3.10
C ILE A 73 -1.88 -3.72 3.54
N TRP A 74 -1.82 -4.16 4.80
CA TRP A 74 -2.78 -5.09 5.39
C TRP A 74 -2.89 -4.88 6.92
N SER A 75 -3.88 -5.53 7.54
CA SER A 75 -3.98 -5.64 9.00
C SER A 75 -3.52 -7.02 9.47
N GLU A 76 -2.82 -7.09 10.62
CA GLU A 76 -2.43 -8.37 11.25
C GLU A 76 -3.63 -9.20 11.73
N SER A 77 -4.81 -8.58 11.86
CA SER A 77 -6.06 -9.30 12.10
C SER A 77 -6.52 -10.13 10.90
N SER A 78 -6.08 -9.77 9.68
CA SER A 78 -6.50 -10.40 8.42
C SER A 78 -5.42 -11.28 7.81
N PHE A 79 -4.15 -10.86 7.88
CA PHE A 79 -3.02 -11.57 7.30
C PHE A 79 -1.80 -11.51 8.21
N VAL A 80 -1.10 -12.64 8.31
CA VAL A 80 0.24 -12.73 8.89
C VAL A 80 1.24 -12.86 7.74
N LEU A 81 2.25 -12.01 7.72
CA LEU A 81 3.30 -12.05 6.70
C LEU A 81 4.29 -13.15 7.04
N GLU A 82 4.30 -14.23 6.26
CA GLU A 82 5.26 -15.33 6.40
C GLU A 82 6.60 -15.03 5.69
N LYS A 83 6.54 -14.43 4.49
CA LYS A 83 7.73 -14.12 3.69
C LYS A 83 7.49 -12.94 2.77
N GLU A 84 8.47 -12.05 2.72
CA GLU A 84 8.56 -10.96 1.76
C GLU A 84 9.84 -11.13 0.93
N VAL A 85 9.74 -10.89 -0.38
CA VAL A 85 10.91 -10.86 -1.27
C VAL A 85 10.79 -9.62 -2.13
N ILE A 86 11.80 -8.74 -2.05
CA ILE A 86 11.87 -7.49 -2.81
C ILE A 86 13.07 -7.56 -3.75
N GLY A 87 12.86 -7.22 -5.02
CA GLY A 87 13.93 -7.09 -6.01
C GLY A 87 13.37 -7.13 -7.43
N SER A 88 14.26 -7.27 -8.40
CA SER A 88 13.94 -7.37 -9.82
C SER A 88 13.95 -8.83 -10.29
N GLY A 89 13.24 -9.12 -11.38
CA GLY A 89 13.35 -10.40 -12.09
C GLY A 89 12.55 -11.57 -11.50
N PHE A 90 11.57 -11.31 -10.65
CA PHE A 90 10.63 -12.34 -10.17
C PHE A 90 9.49 -12.55 -11.18
N ILE A 91 9.13 -13.83 -11.43
CA ILE A 91 7.96 -14.28 -12.21
C ILE A 91 6.95 -14.88 -11.24
#